data_AF-A0AAW1TM49-F1
#
_entry.id   AF-A0AAW1TM49-F1
#
_cell.length_a   1.000
_cell.length_b   1.000
_cell.length_c   1.000
_cell.angle_alpha   90.00
_cell.angle_beta   90.00
_cell.angle_gamma   90.00
#
_symmetry.space_group_name_H-M   'P 1'
#
loop_
_entity.id
_entity.type
_entity.pdbx_description
1 polymer ?
#
loop_
_entity_poly.entity_id
_entity_poly.type
_entity_poly.pdbx_seq_one_letter_code
_entity_poly.pdbx_strand_id
1 'polypeptide(L)'
;MRLLLSFALCTFFLYRETEGAMSEAQMKAALKLLRNVCQPKNKATNEQIDAMHRGDWNQDRNGMCYMHCILSMYKLITKENKFDWQAGLTAIEVQAPDSIKETAIHGINSCKDSVKTPSDKCIAAFEIAHCFYLDNPDAYFLP
;
A
#
# COMPACT_ATOMS: atom_id res chain seq x y z
N MET A 1 -4.74 44.63 22.72
CA MET A 1 -4.94 43.39 23.49
C MET A 1 -5.89 42.40 22.80
N ARG A 2 -7.10 42.82 22.37
CA ARG A 2 -8.06 41.93 21.68
C ARG A 2 -7.53 41.28 20.39
N LEU A 3 -6.84 42.04 19.52
CA LEU A 3 -6.23 41.49 18.28
C LEU A 3 -5.13 40.45 18.55
N LEU A 4 -4.33 40.62 19.61
CA LEU A 4 -3.25 39.69 19.97
C LEU A 4 -3.80 38.36 20.49
N LEU A 5 -4.89 38.42 21.27
CA LEU A 5 -5.64 37.24 21.70
C LEU A 5 -6.28 36.49 20.52
N SER A 6 -6.83 37.21 19.54
CA SER A 6 -7.40 36.60 18.32
C SER A 6 -6.34 35.94 17.43
N PHE A 7 -5.15 36.53 17.31
CA PHE A 7 -4.05 35.94 16.54
C PHE A 7 -3.47 34.70 17.23
N ALA A 8 -3.37 34.71 18.57
CA ALA A 8 -2.95 33.56 19.37
C ALA A 8 -3.96 32.41 19.34
N LEU A 9 -5.26 32.70 19.28
CA LEU A 9 -6.30 31.66 19.08
C LEU A 9 -6.23 31.06 17.67
N CYS A 10 -6.03 31.87 16.63
CA CYS A 10 -5.88 31.37 15.26
C CYS A 10 -4.63 30.48 15.08
N THR A 11 -3.50 30.82 15.71
CA THR A 11 -2.32 29.94 15.67
C THR A 11 -2.60 28.64 16.42
N PHE A 12 -3.28 28.67 17.57
CA PHE A 12 -3.68 27.47 18.31
C PHE A 12 -4.62 26.54 17.51
N PHE A 13 -5.53 27.10 16.69
CA PHE A 13 -6.38 26.30 15.78
C PHE A 13 -5.63 25.74 14.56
N LEU A 14 -4.51 26.35 14.16
CA LEU A 14 -3.62 25.83 13.11
C LEU A 14 -2.61 24.80 13.64
N TYR A 15 -2.32 24.82 14.95
CA TYR A 15 -1.70 23.71 15.66
C TYR A 15 -2.72 22.60 15.96
N ARG A 16 -3.45 22.15 14.94
CA ARG A 16 -4.00 20.81 15.00
C ARG A 16 -2.80 19.88 14.93
N GLU A 17 -2.52 19.16 16.01
CA GLU A 17 -1.59 18.03 15.95
C GLU A 17 -2.00 17.18 14.75
N THR A 18 -1.11 17.10 13.77
CA THR A 18 -1.30 16.22 12.63
C THR A 18 -1.12 14.82 13.18
N GLU A 19 -2.21 14.15 13.57
CA GLU A 19 -2.22 12.69 13.67
C GLU A 19 -1.72 12.18 12.31
N GLY A 20 -0.50 11.64 12.26
CA GLY A 20 0.12 11.18 11.02
C GLY A 20 -0.61 9.97 10.44
N ALA A 21 -1.24 9.18 11.31
CA ALA A 21 -1.99 7.99 10.95
C ALA A 21 -3.30 8.35 10.23
N MET A 22 -3.56 7.66 9.13
CA MET A 22 -4.82 7.78 8.41
C MET A 22 -5.92 7.03 9.18
N SER A 23 -7.13 7.57 9.19
CA SER A 23 -8.31 6.81 9.61
C SER A 23 -8.58 5.63 8.65
N GLU A 24 -9.30 4.61 9.11
CA GLU A 24 -9.70 3.47 8.28
C GLU A 24 -10.50 3.89 7.03
N ALA A 25 -11.34 4.92 7.15
CA ALA A 25 -12.09 5.47 6.03
C ALA A 25 -11.16 6.09 4.97
N GLN A 26 -10.12 6.80 5.40
CA GLN A 26 -9.11 7.36 4.50
C GLN A 26 -8.27 6.26 3.84
N MET A 27 -7.89 5.22 4.60
CA MET A 27 -7.18 4.06 4.05
C MET A 27 -8.02 3.36 2.97
N LYS A 28 -9.29 3.08 3.24
CA LYS A 28 -10.21 2.47 2.27
C LYS A 28 -10.38 3.34 1.02
N ALA A 29 -10.46 4.65 1.18
CA ALA A 29 -10.53 5.59 0.06
C ALA A 29 -9.24 5.57 -0.78
N ALA A 30 -8.06 5.49 -0.14
CA ALA A 30 -6.78 5.35 -0.82
C ALA A 30 -6.70 4.04 -1.62
N LEU A 31 -7.05 2.90 -1.02
CA LEU A 31 -7.09 1.61 -1.71
C LEU A 31 -7.99 1.66 -2.96
N LYS A 32 -9.20 2.23 -2.81
CA LYS A 32 -10.13 2.42 -3.94
C LYS A 32 -9.55 3.31 -5.04
N LEU A 33 -8.86 4.40 -4.68
CA LEU A 33 -8.19 5.27 -5.65
C LEU A 33 -7.14 4.50 -6.45
N LEU A 34 -6.30 3.72 -5.78
CA LEU A 34 -5.26 2.92 -6.44
C LEU A 34 -5.86 1.90 -7.42
N ARG A 35 -6.89 1.16 -7.00
CA ARG A 35 -7.62 0.24 -7.89
C ARG A 35 -8.14 0.96 -9.13
N ASN A 36 -8.83 2.09 -8.94
CA ASN A 36 -9.40 2.88 -10.03
C ASN A 36 -8.36 3.39 -11.04
N VAL A 37 -7.12 3.65 -10.59
CA VAL A 37 -6.03 4.08 -11.47
C VAL A 37 -5.37 2.89 -12.16
N CYS A 38 -5.03 1.85 -11.39
CA CYS A 38 -4.18 0.76 -11.86
C CYS A 38 -4.93 -0.29 -12.67
N GLN A 39 -6.19 -0.54 -12.35
CA GLN A 39 -7.02 -1.54 -13.04
C GLN A 39 -7.17 -1.21 -14.54
N PRO A 40 -7.71 -0.04 -14.95
CA PRO A 40 -7.88 0.27 -16.37
C PRO A 40 -6.54 0.40 -17.10
N LYS A 41 -5.50 0.90 -16.42
CA LYS A 41 -4.15 1.06 -17.00
C LYS A 41 -3.53 -0.26 -17.45
N ASN A 42 -3.80 -1.34 -16.72
CA ASN A 42 -3.25 -2.66 -17.01
C ASN A 42 -4.28 -3.61 -17.62
N LYS A 43 -5.53 -3.15 -17.84
CA LYS A 43 -6.64 -3.98 -18.33
C LYS A 43 -6.88 -5.23 -17.46
N ALA A 44 -6.59 -5.14 -16.16
CA ALA A 44 -6.90 -6.21 -15.21
C ALA A 44 -8.42 -6.28 -14.99
N THR A 45 -8.97 -7.49 -15.02
CA THR A 45 -10.40 -7.70 -14.79
C THR A 45 -10.72 -7.72 -13.30
N ASN A 46 -11.97 -7.48 -12.92
CA ASN A 46 -12.39 -7.69 -11.53
C ASN A 46 -12.17 -9.13 -11.09
N GLU A 47 -12.46 -10.10 -11.96
CA GLU A 47 -12.25 -11.51 -11.66
C GLU A 47 -10.80 -11.82 -11.28
N GLN A 48 -9.83 -11.25 -12.01
CA GLN A 48 -8.40 -11.41 -11.71
C GLN A 48 -8.02 -10.84 -10.35
N ILE A 49 -8.51 -9.65 -10.02
CA ILE A 49 -8.22 -9.00 -8.73
C ILE A 49 -8.87 -9.78 -7.59
N ASP A 50 -10.14 -10.11 -7.74
CA ASP A 50 -10.91 -10.83 -6.72
C ASP A 50 -10.38 -12.28 -6.55
N ALA A 51 -9.83 -12.89 -7.61
CA ALA A 51 -9.14 -14.18 -7.54
C ALA A 51 -7.92 -14.15 -6.61
N MET A 52 -7.08 -13.10 -6.68
CA MET A 52 -5.93 -12.96 -5.77
C MET A 52 -6.35 -12.86 -4.30
N HIS A 53 -7.45 -12.17 -3.99
CA HIS A 53 -8.01 -12.14 -2.63
C HIS A 53 -8.54 -13.50 -2.17
N ARG A 54 -8.96 -14.38 -3.09
CA ARG A 54 -9.39 -15.75 -2.79
C ARG A 54 -8.25 -16.77 -2.81
N GLY A 55 -7.01 -16.32 -3.06
CA GLY A 55 -5.83 -17.19 -3.12
C GLY A 55 -5.58 -17.85 -4.47
N ASP A 56 -6.30 -17.46 -5.52
CA ASP A 56 -5.98 -17.87 -6.88
C ASP A 56 -5.05 -16.84 -7.55
N TRP A 57 -3.76 -17.14 -7.46
CA TRP A 57 -2.68 -16.32 -8.00
C TRP A 57 -2.25 -16.76 -9.41
N ASN A 58 -3.05 -17.56 -10.14
CA ASN A 58 -2.81 -17.88 -11.54
C ASN A 58 -3.14 -16.68 -12.45
N GLN A 59 -2.26 -15.69 -12.42
CA GLN A 59 -2.44 -14.41 -13.12
C GLN A 59 -1.70 -14.39 -14.46
N ASP A 60 -2.28 -13.71 -15.43
CA ASP A 60 -1.58 -13.34 -16.65
C ASP A 60 -0.77 -12.04 -16.45
N ARG A 61 -0.17 -11.55 -17.54
CA ARG A 61 0.61 -10.30 -17.50
C ARG A 61 -0.19 -9.10 -17.01
N ASN A 62 -1.50 -9.01 -17.29
CA ASN A 62 -2.33 -7.88 -16.88
C ASN A 62 -2.50 -7.85 -15.35
N GLY A 63 -2.79 -9.01 -14.74
CA GLY A 63 -2.89 -9.15 -13.28
C GLY A 63 -1.54 -8.89 -12.57
N MET A 64 -0.44 -9.42 -13.11
CA MET A 64 0.89 -9.14 -12.55
C MET A 64 1.28 -7.66 -12.66
N CYS A 65 1.06 -7.03 -13.82
CA CYS A 65 1.39 -5.62 -14.02
C CYS A 65 0.46 -4.67 -13.26
N TYR A 66 -0.76 -5.11 -12.94
CA TYR A 66 -1.64 -4.42 -12.00
C TYR A 66 -0.97 -4.29 -10.62
N MET A 67 -0.40 -5.36 -10.08
CA MET A 67 0.37 -5.30 -8.83
C MET A 67 1.60 -4.40 -8.92
N HIS A 68 2.32 -4.43 -10.03
CA HIS A 68 3.41 -3.47 -10.26
C HIS A 68 2.93 -2.02 -10.20
N CYS A 69 1.78 -1.71 -10.79
CA CYS A 69 1.20 -0.36 -10.71
C CYS A 69 0.89 0.03 -9.26
N ILE A 70 0.23 -0.84 -8.49
CA ILE A 70 -0.12 -0.59 -7.09
C ILE A 70 1.16 -0.34 -6.25
N LEU A 71 2.14 -1.24 -6.31
CA LEU A 71 3.37 -1.11 -5.52
C LEU A 71 4.21 0.09 -5.97
N SER A 72 4.19 0.44 -7.25
CA SER A 72 4.84 1.67 -7.74
C SER A 72 4.18 2.93 -7.18
N MET A 73 2.85 2.97 -7.08
CA MET A 73 2.13 4.13 -6.55
C MET A 73 2.43 4.34 -5.06
N TYR A 74 2.56 3.24 -4.31
CA TYR A 74 3.01 3.27 -2.92
C TYR A 74 4.53 3.49 -2.76
N LYS A 75 5.30 3.49 -3.85
CA LYS A 75 6.78 3.55 -3.83
C LYS A 75 7.41 2.40 -3.04
N LEU A 76 6.83 1.21 -3.15
CA LEU A 76 7.31 -0.01 -2.49
C LEU A 76 8.17 -0.87 -3.41
N ILE A 77 8.36 -0.49 -4.67
CA ILE A 77 9.23 -1.23 -5.60
C ILE A 77 10.27 -0.27 -6.18
N THR A 78 11.55 -0.65 -6.09
CA THR A 78 12.65 0.16 -6.63
C THR A 78 12.68 0.09 -8.15
N LYS A 79 13.50 0.95 -8.78
CA LYS A 79 13.69 0.94 -10.24
C LYS A 79 14.36 -0.34 -10.74
N GLU A 80 15.07 -1.03 -9.86
CA GLU A 80 15.73 -2.32 -10.09
C GLU A 80 14.81 -3.51 -9.76
N ASN A 81 13.50 -3.25 -9.59
CA ASN A 81 12.46 -4.24 -9.29
C ASN A 81 12.68 -4.98 -7.97
N LYS A 82 13.31 -4.34 -6.97
CA LYS A 82 13.44 -4.89 -5.62
C LYS A 82 12.33 -4.35 -4.72
N PHE A 83 11.95 -5.13 -3.70
CA PHE A 83 11.03 -4.65 -2.68
C PHE A 83 11.73 -3.60 -1.80
N ASP A 84 11.20 -2.37 -1.77
CA ASP A 84 11.66 -1.29 -0.90
C ASP A 84 11.00 -1.41 0.48
N TRP A 85 11.37 -2.47 1.20
CA TRP A 85 10.79 -2.81 2.49
C TRP A 85 11.02 -1.73 3.55
N GLN A 86 12.14 -1.00 3.48
CA GLN A 86 12.45 0.11 4.39
C GLN A 86 11.47 1.26 4.19
N ALA A 87 11.23 1.68 2.94
CA ALA A 87 10.20 2.66 2.63
C ALA A 87 8.81 2.18 3.07
N GLY A 88 8.54 0.88 2.92
CA GLY A 88 7.33 0.24 3.42
C GLY A 88 7.14 0.37 4.94
N LEU A 89 8.16 0.03 5.73
CA LEU A 89 8.11 0.15 7.19
C LEU A 89 7.84 1.60 7.60
N THR A 90 8.58 2.55 7.03
CA THR A 90 8.35 3.98 7.30
C THR A 90 6.94 4.42 6.90
N ALA A 91 6.43 3.97 5.76
CA ALA A 91 5.08 4.32 5.32
C ALA A 91 4.00 3.80 6.29
N ILE A 92 4.13 2.57 6.78
CA ILE A 92 3.21 1.98 7.76
C ILE A 92 3.32 2.68 9.11
N GLU A 93 4.54 2.97 9.58
CA GLU A 93 4.77 3.66 10.85
C GLU A 93 4.09 5.03 10.90
N VAL A 94 4.14 5.76 9.79
CA VAL A 94 3.59 7.11 9.67
C VAL A 94 2.11 7.11 9.36
N GLN A 95 1.64 6.28 8.42
CA GLN A 95 0.31 6.46 7.80
C GLN A 95 -0.71 5.38 8.17
N ALA A 96 -0.29 4.20 8.63
CA ALA A 96 -1.24 3.11 8.87
C ALA A 96 -2.08 3.36 10.13
N PRO A 97 -3.39 3.04 10.11
CA PRO A 97 -4.18 2.92 11.32
C PRO A 97 -3.60 1.84 12.25
N ASP A 98 -3.74 2.01 13.56
CA ASP A 98 -3.22 1.06 14.56
C ASP A 98 -3.77 -0.36 14.35
N SER A 99 -5.01 -0.48 13.84
CA SER A 99 -5.67 -1.78 13.60
C SER A 99 -4.95 -2.69 12.61
N ILE A 100 -4.11 -2.16 11.71
CA ILE A 100 -3.36 -2.96 10.73
C ILE A 100 -1.84 -2.86 10.88
N LYS A 101 -1.35 -1.97 11.75
CA LYS A 101 0.05 -1.55 11.80
C LYS A 101 1.00 -2.71 12.07
N GLU A 102 0.74 -3.46 13.15
CA GLU A 102 1.58 -4.60 13.55
C GLU A 102 1.59 -5.68 12.48
N THR A 103 0.41 -6.03 11.94
CA THR A 103 0.28 -7.04 10.88
C THR A 103 1.00 -6.63 9.60
N ALA A 104 0.90 -5.36 9.20
CA ALA A 104 1.60 -4.86 8.03
C ALA A 104 3.13 -4.83 8.23
N ILE A 105 3.62 -4.45 9.42
CA ILE A 105 5.05 -4.51 9.77
C ILE A 105 5.55 -5.95 9.71
N HIS A 106 4.78 -6.92 10.22
CA HIS A 106 5.12 -8.34 10.12
C HIS A 106 5.27 -8.77 8.66
N GLY A 107 4.25 -8.54 7.83
CA GLY A 107 4.26 -8.93 6.42
C GLY A 107 5.42 -8.30 5.63
N ILE A 108 5.73 -7.02 5.88
CA ILE A 108 6.89 -6.34 5.25
C ILE A 108 8.20 -7.04 5.61
N ASN A 109 8.40 -7.40 6.89
CA ASN A 109 9.60 -8.08 7.33
C ASN A 109 9.71 -9.50 6.78
N SER A 110 8.61 -10.26 6.76
CA SER A 110 8.54 -11.61 6.20
C SER A 110 8.84 -11.65 4.71
N CYS A 111 8.44 -10.61 3.97
CA CYS A 111 8.50 -10.59 2.52
C CYS A 111 9.66 -9.77 1.93
N LYS A 112 10.60 -9.28 2.74
CA LYS A 112 11.72 -8.44 2.29
C LYS A 112 12.55 -9.05 1.15
N ASP A 113 12.67 -10.38 1.12
CA ASP A 113 13.45 -11.15 0.14
C ASP A 113 12.56 -11.92 -0.85
N SER A 114 11.30 -11.50 -1.02
CA SER A 114 10.29 -12.21 -1.84
C SER A 114 10.58 -12.21 -3.34
N VAL A 115 11.28 -11.18 -3.85
CA VAL A 115 11.57 -11.05 -5.28
C VAL A 115 12.62 -12.07 -5.71
N LYS A 116 12.23 -12.95 -6.62
CA LYS A 116 13.08 -13.96 -7.28
C LYS A 116 13.35 -13.59 -8.73
N THR A 117 12.47 -12.82 -9.35
CA THR A 117 12.53 -12.51 -10.78
C THR A 117 12.66 -10.99 -11.04
N PRO A 118 13.79 -10.34 -10.67
CA PRO A 118 13.95 -8.90 -10.82
C PRO A 118 14.07 -8.44 -12.29
N SER A 119 14.22 -9.37 -13.24
CA SER A 119 14.29 -9.06 -14.68
C SER A 119 12.95 -8.65 -15.28
N ASP A 120 11.81 -8.99 -14.65
CA ASP A 120 10.49 -8.52 -15.06
C ASP A 120 9.79 -7.83 -13.89
N LYS A 121 9.53 -6.53 -14.06
CA LYS A 121 8.91 -5.68 -13.05
C LYS A 121 7.52 -6.13 -12.60
N CYS A 122 6.75 -6.75 -13.48
CA CYS A 122 5.41 -7.24 -13.19
C CYS A 122 5.48 -8.52 -12.36
N ILE A 123 6.39 -9.44 -12.72
CA ILE A 123 6.63 -10.66 -11.94
C ILE A 123 7.18 -10.30 -10.55
N ALA A 124 8.17 -9.41 -10.47
CA ALA A 124 8.74 -8.97 -9.20
C ALA A 124 7.66 -8.39 -8.25
N ALA A 125 6.79 -7.50 -8.76
CA ALA A 125 5.72 -6.95 -7.95
C ALA A 125 4.65 -7.99 -7.56
N PHE A 126 4.35 -8.94 -8.45
CA PHE A 126 3.48 -10.07 -8.17
C PHE A 126 4.06 -10.96 -7.06
N GLU A 127 5.36 -11.25 -7.08
CA GLU A 127 6.03 -12.05 -6.03
C GLU A 127 5.94 -11.39 -4.65
N ILE A 128 6.10 -10.06 -4.59
CA ILE A 128 5.94 -9.28 -3.35
C ILE A 128 4.50 -9.40 -2.84
N ALA A 129 3.53 -9.08 -3.70
CA ALA A 129 2.12 -9.09 -3.32
C ALA A 129 1.64 -10.49 -2.92
N HIS A 130 2.08 -11.52 -3.65
CA HIS A 130 1.75 -12.91 -3.34
C HIS A 130 2.37 -13.34 -2.01
N CYS A 131 3.60 -12.90 -1.72
CA CYS A 131 4.20 -13.15 -0.42
C CYS A 131 3.37 -12.56 0.72
N PHE A 132 2.87 -11.33 0.60
CA PHE A 132 1.98 -10.74 1.62
C PHE A 132 0.69 -11.56 1.81
N TYR A 133 0.11 -12.05 0.72
CA TYR A 133 -1.04 -12.94 0.82
C TYR A 133 -0.69 -14.24 1.53
N LEU A 134 0.45 -14.87 1.20
CA LEU A 134 0.87 -16.12 1.84
C LEU A 134 1.25 -15.95 3.32
N ASP A 135 1.80 -14.80 3.72
CA ASP A 135 2.13 -14.49 5.11
C ASP A 135 0.89 -14.42 5.99
N ASN A 136 -0.17 -13.74 5.52
CA ASN A 136 -1.44 -13.66 6.22
C ASN A 136 -2.62 -13.41 5.26
N PRO A 137 -3.27 -14.49 4.75
CA PRO A 137 -4.38 -14.37 3.81
C PRO A 137 -5.56 -13.56 4.36
N ASP A 138 -5.87 -13.73 5.65
CA ASP A 138 -7.01 -13.08 6.31
C ASP A 138 -6.80 -11.56 6.46
N ALA A 139 -5.54 -11.11 6.51
CA ALA A 139 -5.18 -9.71 6.62
C ALA A 139 -4.76 -9.06 5.29
N TYR A 140 -4.81 -9.78 4.16
CA TYR A 140 -4.37 -9.25 2.87
C TYR A 140 -5.30 -8.14 2.36
N PHE A 141 -4.76 -6.92 2.18
CA PHE A 141 -5.56 -5.72 1.89
C PHE A 141 -5.14 -4.93 0.65
N LEU A 142 -4.15 -5.37 -0.13
CA LEU A 142 -3.81 -4.66 -1.36
C LEU A 142 -5.02 -4.64 -2.33
N PRO A 143 -5.25 -3.54 -3.08
CA PRO A 143 -6.51 -3.29 -3.79
C PRO A 143 -6.82 -4.20 -4.98
#